data_AF-A0A8H7T6I0-F1
#
_entry.id   AF-A0A8H7T6I0-F1
#
_cell.length_a   1.000
_cell.length_b   1.000
_cell.length_c   1.000
_cell.angle_alpha   90.00
_cell.angle_beta   90.00
_cell.angle_gamma   90.00
#
_symmetry.space_group_name_H-M   'P 1'
#
loop_
_entity.id
_entity.type
_entity.pdbx_description
1 polymer ?
#
loop_
_entity_poly.entity_id
_entity_poly.type
_entity_poly.pdbx_seq_one_letter_code
_entity_poly.pdbx_strand_id
1 'polypeptide(L)'
;MNSSANHEILAANESPAPVIDLIYHNMHAGSDFRTFRASSNHSLKSHIATIVKHVAGDCYNVISMNISTYSVVVVFSTPLSKADLREKGFPFPIPEDGELQAVGN
;
A
#
# COMPACT_ATOMS: atom_id res chain seq x y z
N MET A 1 43.84 -36.67 5.35
CA MET A 1 42.54 -37.06 5.92
C MET A 1 41.84 -35.78 6.38
N ASN A 2 40.66 -35.54 5.81
CA ASN A 2 39.56 -34.59 6.12
C ASN A 2 39.92 -33.14 6.52
N SER A 3 39.71 -32.13 5.67
CA SER A 3 38.41 -31.56 5.23
C SER A 3 37.63 -30.95 6.40
N SER A 4 37.89 -29.66 6.69
CA SER A 4 36.94 -28.82 7.42
C SER A 4 36.06 -28.14 6.39
N ALA A 5 34.88 -28.73 6.20
CA ALA A 5 33.85 -28.26 5.31
C ALA A 5 33.34 -26.88 5.73
N ASN A 6 33.24 -26.00 4.75
CA ASN A 6 32.45 -24.79 4.79
C ASN A 6 31.01 -25.15 5.20
N HIS A 7 30.54 -24.62 6.32
CA HIS A 7 29.11 -24.53 6.59
C HIS A 7 28.71 -23.08 6.38
N GLU A 8 28.45 -22.74 5.12
CA GLU A 8 27.51 -21.67 4.78
C GLU A 8 26.19 -22.02 5.47
N ILE A 9 25.83 -21.26 6.51
CA ILE A 9 24.50 -21.35 7.09
C ILE A 9 23.55 -20.76 6.05
N LEU A 10 22.84 -21.68 5.38
CA LEU A 10 21.68 -21.45 4.54
C LEU A 10 20.84 -20.30 5.09
N ALA A 11 20.76 -19.22 4.31
CA ALA A 11 19.74 -18.20 4.48
C ALA A 11 18.39 -18.92 4.56
N ALA A 12 17.78 -18.88 5.74
CA ALA A 12 16.51 -19.50 6.00
C ALA A 12 15.49 -18.97 4.98
N ASN A 13 14.72 -19.89 4.40
CA ASN A 13 13.58 -19.66 3.52
C ASN A 13 12.62 -18.59 4.09
N GLU A 14 12.88 -17.32 3.83
CA GLU A 14 11.84 -16.30 3.87
C GLU A 14 10.91 -16.60 2.68
N SER A 15 9.79 -17.25 2.96
CA SER A 15 8.65 -17.17 2.05
C SER A 15 8.45 -15.68 1.76
N PRO A 16 8.49 -15.21 0.51
CA PRO A 16 8.29 -13.80 0.22
C PRO A 16 6.96 -13.40 0.88
N ALA A 17 6.99 -12.32 1.66
CA ALA A 17 5.79 -11.83 2.33
C ALA A 17 4.65 -11.80 1.31
N PRO A 18 3.47 -12.36 1.64
CA PRO A 18 2.40 -12.51 0.67
C PRO A 18 2.01 -11.14 0.12
N VAL A 19 2.08 -11.02 -1.20
CA VAL A 19 1.87 -9.76 -1.91
C VAL A 19 0.41 -9.33 -1.74
N ILE A 20 0.20 -8.10 -1.30
CA ILE A 20 -1.12 -7.52 -1.10
C ILE A 20 -1.62 -6.97 -2.44
N ASP A 21 -2.82 -7.39 -2.86
CA ASP A 21 -3.51 -6.86 -4.04
C ASP A 21 -4.31 -5.61 -3.68
N LEU A 22 -4.01 -4.51 -4.34
CA LEU A 22 -4.53 -3.18 -4.07
C LEU A 22 -5.38 -2.74 -5.24
N ILE A 23 -6.66 -2.46 -4.99
CA ILE A 23 -7.62 -2.08 -6.02
C ILE A 23 -8.28 -0.77 -5.61
N TYR A 24 -8.31 0.18 -6.53
CA TYR A 24 -8.76 1.53 -6.33
C TYR A 24 -9.79 1.87 -7.41
N HIS A 25 -11.02 2.18 -7.04
CA HIS A 25 -12.10 2.53 -7.94
C HIS A 25 -12.60 3.95 -7.67
N ASN A 26 -12.47 4.84 -8.65
CA ASN A 26 -13.04 6.18 -8.58
C ASN A 26 -14.41 6.20 -9.23
N MET A 27 -15.43 6.60 -8.46
CA MET A 27 -16.81 6.73 -8.92
C MET A 27 -17.17 8.13 -9.42
N HIS A 28 -16.23 9.09 -9.34
CA HIS A 28 -16.49 10.45 -9.76
C HIS A 28 -16.50 10.57 -11.30
N ALA A 29 -17.67 10.91 -11.86
CA ALA A 29 -17.87 10.95 -13.32
C ALA A 29 -16.98 11.99 -14.02
N GLY A 30 -16.68 13.13 -13.36
CA GLY A 30 -15.92 14.25 -13.93
C GLY A 30 -14.40 14.08 -13.96
N SER A 31 -13.84 13.05 -13.31
CA SER A 31 -12.41 12.76 -13.37
C SER A 31 -12.09 11.94 -14.63
N ASP A 32 -10.83 11.89 -15.07
CA ASP A 32 -10.34 10.94 -16.10
C ASP A 32 -9.78 9.64 -15.48
N PHE A 33 -9.62 9.61 -14.16
CA PHE A 33 -9.19 8.43 -13.41
C PHE A 33 -10.39 7.55 -13.06
N ARG A 34 -10.32 6.25 -13.38
CA ARG A 34 -11.40 5.28 -13.13
C ARG A 34 -10.99 4.16 -12.20
N THR A 35 -9.91 3.45 -12.52
CA THR A 35 -9.47 2.30 -11.73
C THR A 35 -7.96 2.19 -11.76
N PHE A 36 -7.40 1.79 -10.62
CA PHE A 36 -6.01 1.38 -10.49
C PHE A 36 -5.95 0.05 -9.76
N ARG A 37 -5.08 -0.84 -10.21
CA ARG A 37 -4.79 -2.10 -9.54
C ARG A 37 -3.28 -2.29 -9.51
N ALA A 38 -2.75 -2.65 -8.35
CA ALA A 38 -1.35 -2.99 -8.19
C ALA A 38 -1.17 -4.02 -7.08
N SER A 39 0.01 -4.63 -7.07
CA SER A 39 0.41 -5.56 -6.04
C SER A 39 1.58 -4.96 -5.26
N SER A 40 1.60 -5.12 -3.94
CA SER A 40 2.67 -4.56 -3.10
C SER A 40 3.15 -5.53 -2.04
N ASN A 41 4.45 -5.46 -1.74
CA ASN A 41 5.10 -6.22 -0.68
C ASN A 41 5.11 -5.46 0.66
N HIS A 42 4.56 -4.24 0.71
CA HIS A 42 4.45 -3.51 1.97
C HIS A 42 3.38 -4.12 2.87
N SER A 43 3.50 -3.87 4.18
CA SER A 43 2.52 -4.36 5.14
C SER A 43 1.15 -3.71 4.92
N LEU A 44 0.09 -4.44 5.25
CA LEU A 44 -1.28 -3.91 5.21
C LEU A 44 -1.41 -2.62 6.03
N LYS A 45 -0.76 -2.57 7.20
CA LYS A 45 -0.71 -1.36 8.06
C LYS A 45 -0.10 -0.16 7.32
N SER A 46 0.96 -0.37 6.54
CA SER A 46 1.59 0.69 5.74
C SER A 46 0.65 1.21 4.65
N HIS A 47 -0.11 0.32 4.00
CA HIS A 47 -1.11 0.75 3.01
C HIS A 47 -2.26 1.53 3.63
N ILE A 48 -2.79 1.07 4.77
CA ILE A 48 -3.84 1.79 5.51
C ILE A 48 -3.33 3.18 5.91
N ALA A 49 -2.12 3.28 6.46
CA ALA A 49 -1.52 4.57 6.82
C ALA A 49 -1.37 5.49 5.60
N THR A 50 -0.96 4.94 4.45
CA THR A 50 -0.86 5.71 3.20
C THR A 50 -2.23 6.23 2.74
N ILE A 51 -3.26 5.37 2.77
CA ILE A 51 -4.64 5.76 2.43
C ILE A 51 -5.12 6.90 3.32
N VAL A 52 -4.88 6.82 4.64
CA VAL A 52 -5.24 7.86 5.59
C VAL A 52 -4.56 9.18 5.26
N LYS A 53 -3.26 9.15 4.92
CA LYS A 53 -2.53 10.35 4.49
C LYS A 53 -3.08 10.95 3.19
N HIS A 54 -3.46 10.12 2.22
CA HIS A 54 -4.08 10.60 0.98
C HIS A 54 -5.43 11.28 1.23
N VAL A 55 -6.25 10.73 2.13
CA VAL A 55 -7.52 11.36 2.54
C VAL A 55 -7.25 12.67 3.26
N ALA A 56 -6.31 12.71 4.21
CA ALA A 56 -5.94 13.94 4.92
C ALA A 56 -5.34 15.02 4.00
N GLY A 57 -4.72 14.63 2.89
CA GLY A 57 -4.17 15.52 1.87
C GLY A 57 -5.15 15.89 0.74
N ASP A 58 -6.45 15.65 0.92
CA ASP A 58 -7.51 15.92 -0.06
C ASP A 58 -7.20 15.32 -1.44
N CYS A 59 -6.63 14.11 -1.48
CA CYS A 59 -6.48 13.37 -2.74
C CYS A 59 -7.83 12.84 -3.21
N TYR A 60 -8.63 12.34 -2.27
CA TYR A 60 -9.94 11.76 -2.52
C TYR A 60 -10.75 11.60 -1.24
N ASN A 61 -12.06 11.41 -1.41
CA ASN A 61 -12.97 10.98 -0.34
C ASN A 61 -13.25 9.48 -0.45
N VAL A 62 -13.00 8.73 0.62
CA VAL A 62 -13.34 7.29 0.67
C VAL A 62 -14.85 7.13 0.77
N ILE A 63 -15.42 6.30 -0.10
CA ILE A 63 -16.83 5.92 -0.07
C ILE A 63 -16.98 4.57 0.60
N SER A 64 -16.14 3.61 0.24
CA SER A 64 -16.07 2.32 0.93
C SER A 64 -14.65 1.75 0.86
N MET A 65 -14.31 0.92 1.84
CA MET A 65 -13.02 0.27 1.91
C MET A 65 -13.23 -1.16 2.42
N ASN A 66 -12.82 -2.14 1.62
CA ASN A 66 -12.82 -3.56 2.00
C ASN A 66 -11.37 -4.00 2.19
N ILE A 67 -11.07 -4.56 3.36
CA ILE A 67 -9.72 -4.97 3.75
C ILE A 67 -9.75 -6.43 4.18
N SER A 68 -8.84 -7.20 3.60
CA SER A 68 -8.55 -8.58 3.97
C SER A 68 -7.04 -8.76 4.12
N THR A 69 -6.60 -9.94 4.56
CA THR A 69 -5.18 -10.25 4.81
C THR A 69 -4.27 -9.97 3.61
N TYR A 70 -4.77 -10.17 2.39
CA TYR A 70 -3.97 -10.06 1.15
C TYR A 70 -4.62 -9.17 0.08
N SER A 71 -5.67 -8.42 0.43
CA SER A 71 -6.31 -7.53 -0.52
C SER A 71 -6.91 -6.30 0.15
N VAL A 72 -6.73 -5.15 -0.48
CA VAL A 72 -7.37 -3.88 -0.12
C VAL A 72 -8.10 -3.35 -1.35
N VAL A 73 -9.41 -3.15 -1.21
CA VAL A 73 -10.24 -2.52 -2.23
C VAL A 73 -10.76 -1.20 -1.69
N VAL A 74 -10.40 -0.09 -2.34
CA VAL A 74 -10.82 1.26 -1.99
C VAL A 74 -11.74 1.78 -3.09
N VAL A 75 -13.00 2.05 -2.75
CA VAL A 75 -13.91 2.81 -3.59
C VAL A 75 -13.93 4.24 -3.09
N PHE A 76 -13.64 5.19 -3.95
CA PHE A 76 -13.53 6.60 -3.60
C PHE A 76 -14.15 7.51 -4.65
N SER A 77 -14.22 8.79 -4.33
CA SER A 77 -14.62 9.85 -5.25
C SER A 77 -13.62 10.98 -5.20
N THR A 78 -13.12 11.36 -6.37
CA THR A 78 -12.30 12.57 -6.55
C THR A 78 -12.55 13.19 -7.92
N PRO A 79 -12.73 14.51 -8.01
CA PRO A 79 -12.75 15.21 -9.29
C PRO A 79 -11.37 15.34 -9.92
N LEU A 80 -10.30 15.09 -9.15
CA LEU A 80 -8.92 15.25 -9.61
C LEU A 80 -8.62 14.35 -10.80
N SER A 81 -7.79 14.87 -11.71
CA SER A 81 -7.29 14.07 -12.82
C SER A 81 -6.25 13.05 -12.34
N LYS A 82 -5.94 12.07 -13.18
CA LYS A 82 -4.86 11.12 -12.95
C LYS A 82 -3.49 11.82 -12.78
N ALA A 83 -3.28 12.95 -13.47
CA ALA A 83 -2.06 13.73 -13.34
C ALA A 83 -1.97 14.39 -11.96
N ASP A 84 -3.03 15.09 -11.55
CA ASP A 84 -3.10 15.77 -10.25
C ASP A 84 -2.95 14.78 -9.09
N LEU A 85 -3.57 13.60 -9.20
CA LEU A 85 -3.42 12.53 -8.21
C LEU A 85 -1.96 12.07 -8.08
N ARG A 86 -1.25 11.92 -9.20
CA ARG A 86 0.17 11.53 -9.18
C ARG A 86 1.05 12.59 -8.56
N GLU A 87 0.77 13.87 -8.82
CA GLU A 87 1.47 14.99 -8.17
C GLU A 87 1.27 15.00 -6.66
N LYS A 88 0.11 14.55 -6.18
CA LYS A 88 -0.19 14.37 -4.75
C LYS A 88 0.35 13.06 -4.14
N GLY A 89 1.10 12.26 -4.88
CA GLY A 89 1.72 11.02 -4.37
C GLY A 89 0.78 9.80 -4.36
N PHE A 90 -0.32 9.83 -5.12
CA PHE A 90 -1.15 8.66 -5.39
C PHE A 90 -0.62 7.87 -6.60
N PRO A 91 -0.63 6.53 -6.61
CA PRO A 91 -1.22 5.63 -5.60
C PRO A 91 -0.29 5.28 -4.45
N PHE A 92 1.02 5.51 -4.55
CA PHE A 92 1.99 5.55 -3.44
C PHE A 92 3.16 6.42 -3.92
N PRO A 93 3.96 7.11 -3.07
CA PRO A 93 4.12 6.90 -1.62
C PRO A 93 4.09 8.18 -0.76
N ILE A 94 3.77 8.08 0.54
CA ILE A 94 4.39 8.96 1.55
C ILE A 94 4.62 8.20 2.88
N PRO A 95 5.81 7.63 3.10
CA PRO A 95 6.57 7.97 4.32
C PRO A 95 8.07 8.21 4.02
N GLU A 96 8.77 9.11 4.73
CA GLU A 96 9.41 8.92 6.07
C GLU A 96 9.55 10.27 6.84
N ASP A 97 9.65 10.41 8.17
CA ASP A 97 9.73 9.53 9.37
C ASP A 97 8.83 10.15 10.48
N GLY A 98 8.34 9.46 11.51
CA GLY A 98 8.70 8.15 12.04
C GLY A 98 7.57 7.50 12.83
N GLU A 99 7.76 6.21 13.06
CA GLU A 99 7.01 5.27 13.90
C GLU A 99 5.55 5.62 14.27
N LEU A 100 4.60 4.90 13.67
CA LEU A 100 3.36 4.56 14.38
C LEU A 100 3.69 3.56 15.50
N GLN A 101 4.29 4.05 16.59
CA GLN A 101 4.25 3.36 17.88
C GLN A 101 2.81 3.43 18.40
N ALA A 102 2.06 2.36 18.19
CA ALA A 102 0.93 2.08 19.06
C ALA A 102 1.52 1.47 20.33
N VAL A 103 1.79 2.31 21.33
CA VAL A 103 2.01 1.83 22.70
C VAL A 103 0.64 1.37 23.20
N GLY A 104 0.44 0.07 23.27
CA GLY A 104 -0.73 -0.55 23.90
C GLY A 104 -0.26 -1.36 25.09
N ASN A 105 -0.64 -0.91 26.29
CA ASN A 105 -0.42 -1.60 27.57
C ASN A 105 -1.04 -3.00 27.60
#